data_AF-A0A2E5Y3C8-F1
#
_entry.id   AF-A0A2E5Y3C8-F1
#
_cell.length_a   1.000
_cell.length_b   1.000
_cell.length_c   1.000
_cell.angle_alpha   90.00
_cell.angle_beta   90.00
_cell.angle_gamma   90.00
#
_symmetry.space_group_name_H-M   'P 1'
#
loop_
_entity.id
_entity.type
_entity.pdbx_description
1 polymer ?
#
loop_
_entity_poly.entity_id
_entity_poly.type
_entity_poly.pdbx_seq_one_letter_code
_entity_poly.pdbx_strand_id
1 'polypeptide(L)'
;MQQPGPQTTNMYHPPQQMMMSGGLFSLHKFLMIGVILILVAGFLSVLPDFSGAPATVDYDTSETGWIDEFDKDTEAHNDFVRIMDTLATLVGMAGVGLIGYAFVREAYDEDTTTSGLRITLLLLGSIMLLQMIGSGFNLSITL
;
A
#
# COMPACT_ATOMS: atom_id res chain seq x y z
N MET A 1 -68.91 1.63 10.74
CA MET A 1 -67.85 2.17 11.63
C MET A 1 -66.92 1.00 11.97
N GLN A 2 -65.79 0.89 11.28
CA GLN A 2 -64.82 -0.19 11.51
C GLN A 2 -63.75 0.34 12.46
N GLN A 3 -63.63 -0.28 13.63
CA GLN A 3 -62.62 0.06 14.64
C GLN A 3 -61.27 -0.51 14.18
N PRO A 4 -60.16 0.25 14.19
CA PRO A 4 -58.86 -0.32 13.89
C PRO A 4 -58.41 -1.16 15.08
N GLY A 5 -58.21 -2.46 14.86
CA GLY A 5 -57.59 -3.35 15.84
C GLY A 5 -56.13 -2.97 16.10
N PRO A 6 -55.58 -3.31 17.28
CA PRO A 6 -54.22 -2.93 17.66
C PRO A 6 -53.20 -3.53 16.68
N GLN A 7 -52.36 -2.66 16.12
CA GLN A 7 -51.21 -3.07 15.32
C GLN A 7 -50.25 -3.82 16.23
N THR A 8 -50.17 -5.14 16.04
CA THR A 8 -49.16 -5.98 16.68
C THR A 8 -47.79 -5.63 16.12
N THR A 9 -47.09 -4.73 16.81
CA THR A 9 -45.64 -4.59 16.73
C THR A 9 -44.99 -5.89 17.16
N ASN A 10 -44.73 -6.77 16.20
CA ASN A 10 -43.78 -7.87 16.31
C ASN A 10 -43.22 -8.17 14.92
N MET A 11 -42.66 -7.14 14.29
CA MET A 11 -41.71 -7.35 13.20
C MET A 11 -40.35 -7.46 13.86
N TYR A 12 -39.72 -8.63 13.78
CA TYR A 12 -38.34 -8.87 14.15
C TYR A 12 -37.47 -8.00 13.23
N HIS A 13 -37.36 -6.71 13.52
CA HIS A 13 -36.37 -5.86 12.90
C HIS A 13 -35.02 -6.25 13.51
N PRO A 14 -34.07 -6.81 12.74
CA PRO A 14 -32.70 -6.80 13.19
C PRO A 14 -32.35 -5.34 13.50
N PRO A 15 -31.66 -5.05 14.62
CA PRO A 15 -31.43 -3.68 15.05
C PRO A 15 -30.75 -2.93 13.91
N GLN A 16 -31.40 -1.86 13.43
CA GLN A 16 -30.89 -0.98 12.37
C GLN A 16 -29.50 -0.39 12.73
N GLN A 17 -29.12 -0.48 14.01
CA GLN A 17 -27.78 -0.20 14.51
C GLN A 17 -26.69 -1.18 14.02
N MET A 18 -27.05 -2.38 13.54
CA MET A 18 -26.13 -3.29 12.84
C MET A 18 -26.11 -3.08 11.32
N MET A 19 -27.11 -2.42 10.73
CA MET A 19 -27.06 -1.93 9.33
C MET A 19 -26.21 -0.65 9.21
N MET A 20 -26.00 0.09 10.31
CA MET A 20 -24.98 1.14 10.42
C MET A 20 -23.57 0.59 10.71
N SER A 21 -23.37 -0.73 10.70
CA SER A 21 -22.03 -1.33 10.76
C SER A 21 -21.32 -1.30 9.40
N GLY A 22 -21.28 -0.12 8.76
CA GLY A 22 -20.21 0.24 7.82
C GLY A 22 -18.83 0.28 8.49
N GLY A 23 -18.73 -0.14 9.75
CA GLY A 23 -17.54 -0.08 10.60
C GLY A 23 -16.45 -1.12 10.29
N LEU A 24 -16.69 -2.13 9.45
CA LEU A 24 -15.64 -3.11 9.10
C LEU A 24 -14.99 -2.86 7.73
N PHE A 25 -15.61 -2.08 6.86
CA PHE A 25 -15.12 -1.88 5.50
C PHE A 25 -15.28 -0.44 4.97
N SER A 26 -14.99 0.54 5.81
CA SER A 26 -15.04 1.96 5.47
C SER A 26 -13.87 2.35 4.54
N LEU A 27 -14.14 3.18 3.52
CA LEU A 27 -13.10 3.80 2.66
C LEU A 27 -11.97 4.39 3.49
N HIS A 28 -12.31 5.05 4.60
CA HIS A 28 -11.33 5.71 5.45
C HIS A 28 -10.26 4.74 5.97
N LYS A 29 -10.63 3.49 6.27
CA LYS A 29 -9.69 2.49 6.78
C LYS A 29 -8.71 2.02 5.70
N PHE A 30 -9.19 1.68 4.51
CA PHE A 30 -8.33 1.24 3.41
C PHE A 30 -7.45 2.36 2.87
N LEU A 31 -8.00 3.57 2.82
CA LEU A 31 -7.25 4.77 2.47
C LEU A 31 -6.14 5.03 3.49
N MET A 32 -6.45 5.01 4.79
CA MET A 32 -5.47 5.23 5.86
C MET A 32 -4.37 4.17 5.84
N ILE A 33 -4.71 2.89 5.67
CA ILE A 33 -3.73 1.80 5.55
C ILE A 33 -2.85 2.02 4.31
N GLY A 34 -3.42 2.34 3.16
CA GLY A 34 -2.64 2.58 1.95
C GLY A 34 -1.69 3.78 2.07
N VAL A 35 -2.13 4.87 2.70
CA VAL A 35 -1.27 6.02 3.00
C VAL A 35 -0.14 5.65 3.97
N ILE A 36 -0.45 4.89 5.03
CA ILE A 36 0.58 4.39 5.97
C ILE A 36 1.61 3.55 5.23
N LEU A 37 1.19 2.66 4.33
CA LEU A 37 2.13 1.85 3.55
C LEU A 37 3.01 2.68 2.64
N ILE A 38 2.51 3.75 2.02
CA ILE A 38 3.35 4.68 1.25
C ILE A 38 4.37 5.38 2.16
N LEU A 39 3.96 5.80 3.36
CA LEU A 39 4.88 6.42 4.32
C LEU A 39 5.97 5.44 4.78
N VAL A 40 5.60 4.18 5.03
CA VAL A 40 6.56 3.11 5.36
C VAL A 40 7.49 2.82 4.18
N ALA A 41 6.98 2.75 2.96
CA ALA A 41 7.80 2.58 1.76
C ALA A 41 8.80 3.73 1.57
N GLY A 42 8.34 4.97 1.74
CA GLY A 42 9.20 6.16 1.73
C GLY A 42 10.28 6.07 2.80
N PHE A 43 9.92 5.67 4.02
CA PHE A 43 10.88 5.46 5.10
C PHE A 43 11.91 4.37 4.76
N LEU A 44 11.49 3.22 4.23
CA LEU A 44 12.37 2.14 3.80
C LEU A 44 13.33 2.58 2.68
N SER A 45 12.87 3.42 1.75
CA SER A 45 13.69 3.93 0.64
C SER A 45 14.79 4.91 1.07
N VAL A 46 14.62 5.54 2.23
CA VAL A 46 15.59 6.51 2.79
C VAL A 46 16.30 5.99 4.02
N LEU A 47 16.12 4.70 4.37
CA LEU A 47 16.87 4.10 5.46
C LEU A 47 18.36 4.24 5.13
N PRO A 48 19.11 5.00 5.95
CA PRO A 48 20.53 5.17 5.71
C PRO A 48 21.19 3.82 5.89
N ASP A 49 22.09 3.46 4.97
CA ASP A 49 22.98 2.35 5.24
C ASP A 49 23.84 2.74 6.45
N PHE A 50 23.64 2.04 7.55
CA PHE A 50 24.31 2.34 8.82
C PHE A 50 25.78 1.93 8.81
N SER A 51 26.21 1.06 7.88
CA SER A 51 27.62 0.70 7.70
C SER A 51 28.34 1.52 6.62
N GLY A 52 27.60 2.11 5.68
CA GLY A 52 28.18 2.80 4.52
C GLY A 52 28.82 1.84 3.52
N ALA A 53 29.17 2.36 2.35
CA ALA A 53 29.87 1.58 1.33
C ALA A 53 31.27 1.16 1.82
N PRO A 54 31.71 -0.07 1.55
CA PRO A 54 33.06 -0.53 1.89
C PRO A 54 34.12 0.43 1.33
N ALA A 55 35.11 0.79 2.15
CA ALA A 55 36.19 1.66 1.72
C ALA A 55 37.51 0.87 1.65
N THR A 56 38.29 1.09 0.59
CA THR A 56 39.59 0.42 0.41
C THR A 56 40.60 0.70 1.54
N VAL A 57 40.36 1.73 2.35
CA VAL A 57 41.19 2.08 3.52
C VAL A 57 40.94 1.19 4.74
N ASP A 58 39.85 0.43 4.73
CA ASP A 58 39.49 -0.48 5.82
C ASP A 58 40.14 -1.87 5.67
N TYR A 59 40.82 -2.11 4.54
CA TYR A 59 41.47 -3.38 4.21
C TYR A 59 43.00 -3.25 4.25
N ASP A 60 43.67 -4.30 4.73
CA ASP A 60 45.12 -4.37 4.68
C ASP A 60 45.58 -4.68 3.25
N THR A 61 45.95 -3.63 2.51
CA THR A 61 46.45 -3.75 1.13
C THR A 61 47.75 -4.57 1.00
N SER A 62 48.41 -4.91 2.11
CA SER A 62 49.58 -5.77 2.15
C SER A 62 49.24 -7.27 2.28
N GLU A 63 47.99 -7.62 2.61
CA GLU A 63 47.54 -8.99 2.75
C GLU A 63 47.12 -9.60 1.40
N THR A 64 47.52 -10.85 1.13
CA THR A 64 47.12 -11.52 -0.11
C THR A 64 45.64 -11.90 -0.05
N GLY A 65 44.81 -11.28 -0.90
CA GLY A 65 43.37 -11.54 -0.98
C GLY A 65 42.48 -10.37 -0.59
N TRP A 66 43.05 -9.23 -0.18
CA TRP A 66 42.29 -8.03 0.23
C TRP A 66 41.32 -7.50 -0.84
N ILE A 67 41.64 -7.69 -2.12
CA ILE A 67 40.77 -7.30 -3.24
C ILE A 67 39.52 -8.18 -3.31
N ASP A 68 39.67 -9.50 -3.14
CA ASP A 68 38.53 -10.43 -3.15
C ASP A 68 37.58 -10.13 -1.98
N GLU A 69 38.14 -9.76 -0.81
CA GLU A 69 37.35 -9.41 0.37
C GLU A 69 36.62 -8.07 0.18
N PHE A 70 37.31 -7.07 -0.38
CA PHE A 70 36.70 -5.78 -0.76
C PHE A 70 35.58 -5.93 -1.81
N ASP A 71 35.80 -6.73 -2.85
CA ASP A 71 34.81 -6.96 -3.91
C ASP A 71 33.58 -7.69 -3.36
N LYS A 72 33.79 -8.68 -2.49
CA LYS A 72 32.72 -9.42 -1.82
C LYS A 72 31.87 -8.54 -0.92
N ASP A 73 32.50 -7.68 -0.12
CA ASP A 73 31.77 -6.76 0.76
C ASP A 73 31.04 -5.68 -0.05
N THR A 74 31.61 -5.25 -1.18
CA THR A 74 30.97 -4.32 -2.12
C THR A 74 29.73 -4.94 -2.77
N GLU A 75 29.82 -6.20 -3.19
CA GLU A 75 28.68 -6.97 -3.71
C GLU A 75 27.59 -7.12 -2.64
N ALA A 76 27.95 -7.51 -1.42
CA ALA A 76 27.00 -7.65 -0.31
C ALA A 76 26.29 -6.32 0.04
N HIS A 77 27.02 -5.20 0.03
CA HIS A 77 26.44 -3.86 0.22
C HIS A 77 25.44 -3.52 -0.90
N ASN A 78 25.82 -3.74 -2.16
CA ASN A 78 24.94 -3.47 -3.30
C ASN A 78 23.68 -4.35 -3.30
N ASP A 79 23.81 -5.62 -2.90
CA ASP A 79 22.69 -6.53 -2.75
C ASP A 79 21.74 -6.09 -1.63
N PHE A 80 22.27 -5.62 -0.50
CA PHE A 80 21.45 -5.06 0.58
C PHE A 80 20.65 -3.85 0.11
N VAL A 81 21.30 -2.89 -0.56
CA VAL A 81 20.63 -1.70 -1.13
C VAL A 81 19.53 -2.12 -2.10
N ARG A 82 19.81 -3.08 -2.98
CA ARG A 82 18.85 -3.62 -3.95
C ARG A 82 17.65 -4.26 -3.28
N ILE A 83 17.85 -5.05 -2.22
CA ILE A 83 16.77 -5.70 -1.47
C ILE A 83 15.89 -4.65 -0.80
N MET A 84 16.50 -3.64 -0.16
CA MET A 84 15.76 -2.59 0.52
C MET A 84 14.94 -1.73 -0.45
N ASP A 85 15.49 -1.40 -1.62
CA ASP A 85 14.76 -0.69 -2.68
C ASP A 85 13.62 -1.53 -3.25
N THR A 86 13.85 -2.84 -3.44
CA THR A 86 12.81 -3.78 -3.89
C THR A 86 11.68 -3.87 -2.85
N LEU A 87 12.01 -3.96 -1.57
CA LEU A 87 11.02 -3.98 -0.48
C LEU A 87 10.25 -2.66 -0.39
N ALA A 88 10.92 -1.52 -0.48
CA ALA A 88 10.29 -0.21 -0.52
C ALA A 88 9.32 -0.10 -1.69
N THR A 89 9.73 -0.55 -2.88
CA THR A 89 8.89 -0.59 -4.08
C THR A 89 7.67 -1.50 -3.89
N LEU A 90 7.85 -2.71 -3.35
CA LEU A 90 6.76 -3.65 -3.11
C LEU A 90 5.72 -3.09 -2.12
N VAL A 91 6.20 -2.53 -1.00
CA VAL A 91 5.33 -1.90 0.01
C VAL A 91 4.62 -0.67 -0.56
N GLY A 92 5.33 0.14 -1.37
CA GLY A 92 4.77 1.30 -2.06
C GLY A 92 3.65 0.90 -3.03
N MET A 93 3.87 -0.14 -3.84
CA MET A 93 2.85 -0.69 -4.74
C MET A 93 1.65 -1.24 -3.99
N ALA A 94 1.85 -1.96 -2.89
CA ALA A 94 0.75 -2.42 -2.05
C ALA A 94 -0.07 -1.25 -1.48
N GLY A 95 0.59 -0.16 -1.09
CA GLY A 95 -0.06 1.07 -0.64
C GLY A 95 -0.90 1.74 -1.74
N VAL A 96 -0.33 1.91 -2.93
CA VAL A 96 -1.02 2.47 -4.11
C VAL A 96 -2.22 1.60 -4.52
N GLY A 97 -2.06 0.27 -4.52
CA GLY A 97 -3.13 -0.68 -4.82
C GLY A 97 -4.31 -0.58 -3.84
N LEU A 98 -4.03 -0.42 -2.54
CA LEU A 98 -5.07 -0.27 -1.52
C LEU A 98 -5.79 1.09 -1.61
N ILE A 99 -5.08 2.16 -1.98
CA ILE A 99 -5.70 3.48 -2.23
C ILE A 99 -6.60 3.42 -3.47
N GLY A 100 -6.10 2.85 -4.57
CA GLY A 100 -6.87 2.68 -5.80
C GLY A 100 -8.14 1.84 -5.56
N TYR A 101 -8.02 0.74 -4.82
CA TYR A 101 -9.15 -0.09 -4.41
C TYR A 101 -10.16 0.69 -3.55
N ALA A 102 -9.70 1.50 -2.59
CA ALA A 102 -10.58 2.32 -1.76
C ALA A 102 -11.40 3.32 -2.61
N PHE A 103 -10.76 3.97 -3.60
CA PHE A 103 -11.45 4.90 -4.50
C PHE A 103 -12.47 4.21 -5.40
N VAL A 104 -12.12 3.07 -6.00
CA VAL A 104 -13.07 2.30 -6.82
C VAL A 104 -14.24 1.84 -5.95
N ARG A 105 -13.99 1.35 -4.74
CA ARG A 105 -15.02 0.90 -3.81
C ARG A 105 -16.00 2.00 -3.43
N GLU A 106 -15.52 3.18 -3.05
CA GLU A 106 -16.39 4.31 -2.68
C GLU A 106 -17.18 4.83 -3.88
N ALA A 107 -16.63 4.76 -5.09
CA ALA A 107 -17.37 5.12 -6.28
C ALA A 107 -18.61 4.23 -6.53
N TYR A 108 -18.60 2.99 -6.03
CA TYR A 108 -19.74 2.06 -6.08
C TYR A 108 -20.67 2.19 -4.87
N ASP A 109 -20.31 2.97 -3.84
CA ASP A 109 -21.19 3.20 -2.69
C ASP A 109 -22.23 4.26 -3.05
N GLU A 110 -23.49 3.83 -3.19
CA GLU A 110 -24.55 4.65 -3.74
C GLU A 110 -25.23 5.60 -2.74
N ASP A 111 -24.87 5.55 -1.47
CA ASP A 111 -25.56 6.29 -0.41
C ASP A 111 -24.75 7.47 0.16
N THR A 112 -23.44 7.55 -0.11
CA THR A 112 -22.52 8.48 0.61
C THR A 112 -22.06 9.68 -0.22
N THR A 113 -22.13 9.62 -1.55
CA THR A 113 -21.46 10.58 -2.45
C THR A 113 -22.36 11.08 -3.59
N THR A 114 -22.09 12.27 -4.12
CA THR A 114 -22.78 12.77 -5.33
C THR A 114 -22.29 12.02 -6.57
N SER A 115 -23.14 11.87 -7.60
CA SER A 115 -22.79 11.12 -8.82
C SER A 115 -21.51 11.62 -9.51
N GLY A 116 -21.24 12.93 -9.46
CA GLY A 116 -20.00 13.51 -10.00
C GLY A 116 -18.75 13.10 -9.23
N LEU A 117 -18.84 13.02 -7.89
CA LEU A 117 -17.73 12.57 -7.05
C LEU A 117 -17.42 11.08 -7.29
N ARG A 118 -18.44 10.24 -7.48
CA ARG A 118 -18.27 8.81 -7.81
C ARG A 118 -17.51 8.60 -9.10
N ILE A 119 -17.91 9.29 -10.17
CA ILE A 119 -17.24 9.19 -11.46
C ILE A 119 -15.78 9.62 -11.33
N THR A 120 -15.52 10.67 -10.56
CA THR A 120 -14.15 11.17 -10.33
C THR A 120 -13.31 10.15 -9.55
N LEU A 121 -13.86 9.57 -8.48
CA LEU A 121 -13.21 8.52 -7.68
C LEU A 121 -12.97 7.25 -8.50
N LEU A 122 -13.92 6.86 -9.34
CA LEU A 122 -13.79 5.72 -10.24
C LEU A 122 -12.64 5.95 -11.22
N LEU A 123 -12.61 7.11 -11.89
CA LEU A 123 -11.54 7.45 -12.83
C LEU A 123 -10.19 7.52 -12.14
N LEU A 124 -10.08 8.18 -10.99
CA LEU A 124 -8.83 8.26 -10.23
C LEU A 124 -8.36 6.87 -9.79
N GLY A 125 -9.23 6.07 -9.18
CA GLY A 125 -8.91 4.72 -8.74
C GLY A 125 -8.50 3.81 -9.90
N SER A 126 -9.25 3.84 -11.01
CA SER A 126 -8.92 3.07 -12.21
C SER A 126 -7.60 3.53 -12.84
N ILE A 127 -7.34 4.83 -12.94
CA ILE A 127 -6.07 5.36 -13.46
C ILE A 127 -4.92 4.90 -12.57
N MET A 128 -5.03 5.00 -11.23
CA MET A 128 -3.97 4.54 -10.31
C MET A 128 -3.68 3.04 -10.43
N LEU A 129 -4.72 2.22 -10.58
CA LEU A 129 -4.55 0.78 -10.78
C LEU A 129 -3.97 0.44 -12.17
N LEU A 130 -4.41 1.15 -13.21
CA LEU A 130 -3.87 1.00 -14.57
C LEU A 130 -2.41 1.47 -14.65
N GLN A 131 -2.05 2.52 -13.92
CA GLN A 131 -0.67 2.98 -13.77
C GLN A 131 0.18 1.87 -13.15
N MET A 132 -0.29 1.19 -12.10
CA MET A 132 0.43 0.07 -11.48
C MET A 132 0.69 -1.09 -12.47
N ILE A 133 -0.25 -1.35 -13.38
CA ILE A 133 -0.09 -2.38 -14.42
C ILE A 133 0.82 -1.88 -15.57
N GLY A 134 0.68 -0.61 -15.97
CA GLY A 134 1.37 0.00 -17.11
C GLY A 134 2.79 0.50 -16.81
N SER A 135 3.11 0.85 -15.56
CA SER A 135 4.44 1.29 -15.12
C SER A 135 5.39 0.13 -14.83
N GLY A 136 4.92 -1.11 -14.91
CA GLY A 136 5.77 -2.27 -15.13
C GLY A 136 5.87 -3.23 -13.95
N PHE A 137 5.68 -4.50 -14.29
CA PHE A 137 6.53 -5.59 -13.84
C PHE A 137 7.99 -5.37 -14.30
N ASN A 138 8.58 -4.21 -14.01
CA ASN A 138 10.01 -4.01 -14.20
C ASN A 138 10.72 -4.42 -12.91
N LEU A 139 10.62 -5.72 -12.59
CA LEU A 139 11.62 -6.39 -11.78
C LEU A 139 12.84 -6.60 -12.68
N SER A 140 13.49 -5.53 -13.16
CA SER A 140 14.85 -5.68 -13.65
C SER A 140 15.71 -5.89 -12.41
N ILE A 141 15.76 -7.14 -11.98
CA ILE A 141 16.96 -7.67 -11.35
C ILE A 141 18.00 -7.58 -12.46
N THR A 142 18.77 -6.50 -12.47
CA THR A 142 19.98 -6.43 -13.27
C THR A 142 20.92 -7.48 -12.67
N LEU A 143 20.94 -8.65 -13.31
CA LEU A 143 21.94 -9.70 -13.13
C LEU A 143 23.31 -9.17 -13.56
#